data_AF-F0G5P5-F1
#
_entry.id   AF-F0G5P5-F1
#
_cell.length_a   1.000
_cell.length_b   1.000
_cell.length_c   1.000
_cell.angle_alpha   90.00
_cell.angle_beta   90.00
_cell.angle_gamma   90.00
#
_symmetry.space_group_name_H-M   'P 1'
#
loop_
_entity.id
_entity.type
_entity.pdbx_description
1 polymer ?
#
loop_
_entity_poly.entity_id
_entity_poly.type
_entity_poly.pdbx_seq_one_letter_code
_entity_poly.pdbx_strand_id
1 'polypeptide(L)'
;LAIVPWTAAGRDESPFVKVMEAIHLPGAAGLINFVVLIAALSAMNSQLYITTRMMFSLSRAGHAPKALGEVNARGVPFGALMLSTLGIALATVLSVLYPDASFTIMMSVSMFGALFTWMMIFVTHYCFRRRRAALGLPAPVFRMRGFP
;
A
#
# COMPACT_ATOMS: atom_id res chain seq x y z
N LEU A 1 -28.43 -13.68 17.26
CA LEU A 1 -27.90 -12.76 18.29
C LEU A 1 -26.73 -12.01 17.67
N ALA A 2 -26.95 -10.81 17.15
CA ALA A 2 -25.89 -9.95 16.62
C ALA A 2 -25.72 -8.78 17.58
N ILE A 3 -24.50 -8.58 18.10
CA ILE A 3 -24.19 -7.52 19.07
C ILE A 3 -24.26 -6.13 18.42
N VAL A 4 -24.05 -6.03 17.09
CA VAL A 4 -24.25 -4.82 16.30
C VAL A 4 -24.94 -5.19 14.97
N PRO A 5 -26.03 -4.52 14.56
CA PRO A 5 -26.66 -4.74 13.25
C PRO A 5 -25.70 -4.44 12.11
N TRP A 6 -25.68 -5.28 11.07
CA TRP A 6 -24.83 -5.08 9.87
C TRP A 6 -25.13 -3.76 9.12
N THR A 7 -26.30 -3.17 9.35
CA THR A 7 -26.72 -1.87 8.82
C THR A 7 -26.14 -0.67 9.58
N ALA A 8 -25.60 -0.88 10.80
CA ALA A 8 -25.01 0.14 11.67
C ALA A 8 -23.48 -0.01 11.84
N ALA A 9 -22.90 -1.09 11.31
CA ALA A 9 -21.47 -1.31 11.26
C ALA A 9 -20.81 -0.38 10.22
N GLY A 10 -19.84 0.43 10.65
CA GLY A 10 -18.91 1.13 9.76
C GLY A 10 -19.29 2.54 9.27
N ARG A 11 -20.39 3.15 9.74
CA ARG A 11 -20.73 4.53 9.34
C ARG A 11 -20.01 5.64 10.14
N ASP A 12 -19.76 5.41 11.44
CA ASP A 12 -19.20 6.45 12.32
C ASP A 12 -17.95 5.99 13.10
N GLU A 13 -17.85 4.70 13.45
CA GLU A 13 -16.75 4.17 14.26
C GLU A 13 -16.37 2.73 13.89
N SER A 14 -15.14 2.34 14.26
CA SER A 14 -14.64 0.98 14.10
C SER A 14 -15.62 -0.03 14.71
N PRO A 15 -16.06 -1.06 13.97
CA PRO A 15 -17.01 -2.05 14.47
C PRO A 15 -16.47 -2.80 15.71
N PHE A 16 -15.15 -2.88 15.88
CA PHE A 16 -14.54 -3.45 17.08
C PHE A 16 -14.71 -2.55 18.31
N VAL A 17 -14.64 -1.23 18.13
CA VAL A 17 -14.87 -0.24 19.19
C VAL A 17 -16.35 -0.24 19.58
N LYS A 18 -17.26 -0.17 18.58
CA LYS A 18 -18.71 -0.25 18.82
C LYS A 18 -19.13 -1.53 19.55
N VAL A 19 -18.50 -2.68 19.25
CA VAL A 19 -18.77 -3.94 19.95
C VAL A 19 -18.25 -3.90 21.39
N MET A 20 -17.08 -3.30 21.66
CA MET A 20 -16.58 -3.17 23.03
C MET A 20 -17.41 -2.21 23.88
N GLU A 21 -17.92 -1.13 23.29
CA GLU A 21 -18.86 -0.22 23.96
C GLU A 21 -20.19 -0.91 24.26
N ALA A 22 -20.72 -1.72 23.32
CA ALA A 22 -21.94 -2.50 23.51
C ALA A 22 -21.82 -3.58 24.60
N ILE A 23 -20.61 -4.06 24.88
CA ILE A 23 -20.33 -5.02 25.96
C ILE A 23 -20.11 -4.30 27.33
N HIS A 24 -20.16 -2.96 27.36
CA HIS A 24 -20.01 -2.13 28.57
C HIS A 24 -18.71 -2.38 29.36
N LEU A 25 -17.61 -2.72 28.68
CA LEU A 25 -16.32 -2.94 29.36
C LEU A 25 -15.52 -1.61 29.41
N PRO A 26 -15.43 -0.94 30.58
CA PRO A 26 -14.75 0.35 30.69
C PRO A 26 -13.26 0.21 30.33
N GLY A 27 -12.79 1.07 29.41
CA GLY A 27 -11.39 1.12 28.96
C GLY A 27 -11.04 0.19 27.77
N ALA A 28 -11.88 -0.79 27.44
CA ALA A 28 -11.60 -1.71 26.33
C ALA A 28 -11.63 -1.04 24.95
N ALA A 29 -12.59 -0.13 24.74
CA ALA A 29 -12.69 0.71 23.54
C ALA A 29 -11.41 1.54 23.32
N GLY A 30 -10.89 2.16 24.39
CA GLY A 30 -9.65 2.95 24.36
C GLY A 30 -8.42 2.10 24.02
N LEU A 31 -8.31 0.90 24.60
CA LEU A 31 -7.22 -0.03 24.31
C LEU A 31 -7.21 -0.48 22.83
N ILE A 32 -8.39 -0.83 22.28
CA ILE A 32 -8.49 -1.22 20.86
C ILE A 32 -8.10 -0.06 19.95
N ASN A 33 -8.61 1.16 20.21
CA ASN A 33 -8.22 2.34 19.44
C ASN A 33 -6.71 2.57 19.50
N PHE A 34 -6.09 2.46 20.68
CA PHE A 34 -4.65 2.58 20.83
C PHE A 34 -3.86 1.56 19.99
N VAL A 35 -4.26 0.28 20.04
CA VAL A 35 -3.63 -0.78 19.24
C VAL A 35 -3.79 -0.52 17.74
N VAL A 36 -4.99 -0.12 17.30
CA VAL A 36 -5.27 0.18 15.89
C VAL A 36 -4.43 1.35 15.40
N LEU A 37 -4.30 2.42 16.19
CA LEU A 37 -3.48 3.57 15.84
C LEU A 37 -1.99 3.19 15.72
N ILE A 38 -1.45 2.40 16.64
CA ILE A 38 -0.06 1.92 16.57
C ILE A 38 0.14 1.02 15.36
N ALA A 39 -0.78 0.10 15.10
CA ALA A 39 -0.71 -0.79 13.95
C ALA A 39 -0.73 0.01 12.63
N ALA A 40 -1.60 1.03 12.54
CA ALA A 40 -1.67 1.92 11.38
C ALA A 40 -0.36 2.70 11.20
N LEU A 41 0.19 3.29 12.26
CA LEU A 41 1.47 4.01 12.21
C LEU A 41 2.63 3.10 11.77
N SER A 42 2.68 1.87 12.27
CA SER A 42 3.69 0.87 11.89
C SER A 42 3.59 0.49 10.41
N ALA A 43 2.36 0.24 9.93
CA ALA A 43 2.10 -0.06 8.53
C ALA A 43 2.51 1.12 7.62
N MET A 44 2.18 2.35 8.01
CA MET A 44 2.55 3.56 7.27
C MET A 44 4.06 3.75 7.15
N ASN A 45 4.81 3.54 8.24
CA ASN A 45 6.28 3.63 8.20
C ASN A 45 6.88 2.58 7.25
N SER A 46 6.36 1.35 7.29
CA SER A 46 6.79 0.28 6.40
C SER A 46 6.49 0.59 4.93
N GLN A 47 5.29 1.12 4.64
CA GLN A 47 4.89 1.53 3.29
C GLN A 47 5.79 2.64 2.75
N LEU A 48 6.09 3.65 3.56
CA LEU A 48 6.95 4.77 3.18
C LEU A 48 8.37 4.29 2.85
N TYR A 49 8.91 3.40 3.67
CA TYR A 49 10.22 2.80 3.45
C TYR A 49 10.29 1.97 2.16
N ILE A 50 9.30 1.11 1.93
CA ILE A 50 9.21 0.28 0.72
C ILE A 50 9.15 1.16 -0.53
N THR A 51 8.27 2.17 -0.56
CA THR A 51 8.14 3.09 -1.71
C THR A 51 9.44 3.84 -1.98
N THR A 52 10.07 4.36 -0.92
CA THR A 52 11.35 5.08 -1.02
C THR A 52 12.45 4.19 -1.62
N ARG A 53 12.55 2.94 -1.19
CA ARG A 53 13.54 1.98 -1.72
C ARG A 53 13.22 1.50 -3.12
N MET A 54 11.95 1.29 -3.46
CA MET A 54 11.53 0.95 -4.83
C MET A 54 11.90 2.08 -5.79
N MET A 55 11.62 3.34 -5.42
CA MET A 55 11.96 4.50 -6.23
C MET A 55 13.47 4.65 -6.42
N PHE A 56 14.24 4.43 -5.36
CA PHE A 56 15.70 4.40 -5.41
C PHE A 56 16.23 3.31 -6.37
N SER A 57 15.67 2.09 -6.30
CA SER A 57 16.03 0.98 -7.19
C SER A 57 15.75 1.32 -8.65
N LEU A 58 14.58 1.89 -8.95
CA LEU A 58 14.19 2.33 -10.29
C LEU A 58 15.11 3.43 -10.82
N SER A 59 15.50 4.39 -9.98
CA SER A 59 16.42 5.46 -10.37
C SER A 59 17.81 4.90 -10.71
N ARG A 60 18.30 3.93 -9.92
CA ARG A 60 19.58 3.24 -10.19
C ARG A 60 19.55 2.42 -11.47
N ALA A 61 18.40 1.83 -11.81
CA ALA A 61 18.18 1.10 -13.06
C ALA A 61 17.96 2.02 -14.28
N GLY A 62 17.93 3.35 -14.09
CA GLY A 62 17.69 4.33 -15.16
C GLY A 62 16.23 4.49 -15.57
N HIS A 63 15.28 3.92 -14.83
CA HIS A 63 13.84 4.01 -15.07
C HIS A 63 13.16 5.17 -14.33
N ALA A 64 13.89 5.88 -13.47
CA ALA A 64 13.41 7.07 -12.77
C ALA A 64 14.49 8.19 -12.77
N PRO A 65 14.11 9.46 -12.52
CA PRO A 65 15.07 10.56 -12.45
C PRO A 65 16.25 10.27 -11.52
N LYS A 66 17.48 10.55 -11.97
CA LYS A 66 18.72 10.28 -11.21
C LYS A 66 18.74 10.94 -9.83
N ALA A 67 18.13 12.13 -9.71
CA ALA A 67 18.01 12.86 -8.44
C ALA A 67 17.25 12.10 -7.34
N LEU A 68 16.36 11.16 -7.71
CA LEU A 68 15.64 10.33 -6.73
C LEU A 68 16.47 9.12 -6.25
N GLY A 69 17.56 8.81 -6.94
CA GLY A 69 18.50 7.73 -6.62
C GLY A 69 19.74 8.20 -5.85
N GLU A 70 19.89 9.50 -5.63
CA GLU A 70 20.98 10.06 -4.83
C GLU A 70 20.73 9.82 -3.34
N VAL A 71 21.74 9.29 -2.65
CA VAL A 71 21.70 9.02 -1.21
C VAL A 71 22.46 10.09 -0.45
N ASN A 72 21.94 10.47 0.72
CA ASN A 72 22.65 11.34 1.63
C ASN A 72 23.77 10.58 2.39
N ALA A 73 24.55 11.30 3.20
CA ALA A 73 25.62 10.73 4.02
C ALA A 73 25.17 9.65 5.02
N ARG A 74 23.86 9.55 5.30
CA ARG A 74 23.25 8.53 6.17
C ARG A 74 22.70 7.33 5.39
N GLY A 75 22.96 7.25 4.08
CA GLY A 75 22.50 6.15 3.22
C GLY A 75 21.00 6.20 2.87
N VAL A 76 20.34 7.35 3.08
CA VAL A 76 18.90 7.51 2.82
C VAL A 76 18.70 8.29 1.51
N PRO A 77 17.89 7.78 0.56
CA PRO A 77 17.58 8.49 -0.68
C PRO A 77 16.57 9.60 -0.42
N PHE A 78 17.09 10.79 -0.07
CA PHE A 78 16.30 11.91 0.44
C PHE A 78 15.27 12.43 -0.58
N GLY A 79 15.62 12.46 -1.88
CA GLY A 79 14.69 12.87 -2.94
C GLY A 79 13.46 11.95 -3.05
N ALA A 80 13.66 10.63 -2.98
CA ALA A 80 12.57 9.66 -2.99
C ALA A 80 11.70 9.72 -1.72
N LEU A 81 12.34 9.96 -0.56
CA LEU A 81 11.62 10.15 0.70
C LEU A 81 10.75 11.41 0.65
N MET A 82 11.31 12.55 0.23
CA MET A 82 10.59 13.81 0.11
C MET A 82 9.40 13.70 -0.84
N LEU A 83 9.57 13.04 -1.99
CA LEU A 83 8.48 12.80 -2.93
C LEU A 83 7.35 11.98 -2.30
N SER A 84 7.69 10.95 -1.53
CA SER A 84 6.70 10.11 -0.85
C SER A 84 5.98 10.89 0.26
N THR A 85 6.70 11.70 1.03
CA THR A 85 6.11 12.58 2.06
C THR A 85 5.22 13.65 1.44
N LEU A 86 5.58 14.22 0.30
CA LEU A 86 4.73 15.16 -0.44
C LEU A 86 3.41 14.52 -0.86
N GLY A 87 3.45 13.26 -1.33
CA GLY A 87 2.23 12.51 -1.63
C GLY A 87 1.30 12.35 -0.42
N ILE A 88 1.87 12.03 0.75
CA ILE A 88 1.10 11.95 2.00
C ILE A 88 0.54 13.33 2.38
N ALA A 89 1.34 14.39 2.27
CA ALA A 89 0.90 15.74 2.59
C ALA A 89 -0.28 16.19 1.69
N LEU A 90 -0.20 15.93 0.38
CA LEU A 90 -1.29 16.19 -0.55
C LEU A 90 -2.54 15.40 -0.20
N ALA A 91 -2.41 14.12 0.16
CA ALA A 91 -3.53 13.29 0.61
C ALA A 91 -4.18 13.86 1.88
N THR A 92 -3.38 14.32 2.84
CA THR A 92 -3.88 14.98 4.06
C THR A 92 -4.63 16.27 3.74
N VAL A 93 -4.10 17.10 2.84
CA VAL A 93 -4.78 18.34 2.41
C VAL A 93 -6.12 18.04 1.75
N LEU A 94 -6.17 17.02 0.87
CA LEU A 94 -7.42 16.58 0.25
C LEU A 94 -8.44 16.06 1.28
N SER A 95 -7.96 15.34 2.30
CA SER A 95 -8.80 14.85 3.40
C SER A 95 -9.43 15.99 4.20
N VAL A 96 -8.68 17.07 4.45
CA VAL A 96 -9.17 18.25 5.18
C VAL A 96 -10.14 19.08 4.35
N LEU A 97 -9.91 19.24 3.04
CA LEU A 97 -10.76 20.06 2.17
C LEU A 97 -12.06 19.35 1.75
N TYR A 98 -12.02 18.03 1.54
CA TYR A 98 -13.14 17.23 1.05
C TYR A 98 -13.30 15.92 1.84
N PRO A 99 -13.71 15.98 3.12
CA PRO A 99 -13.75 14.82 4.01
C PRO A 99 -14.65 13.69 3.48
N ASP A 100 -15.83 14.01 2.93
CA ASP A 100 -16.79 13.00 2.46
C ASP A 100 -16.34 12.24 1.21
N ALA A 101 -15.57 12.88 0.33
CA ALA A 101 -15.14 12.30 -0.95
C ALA A 101 -13.70 11.77 -0.91
N SER A 102 -12.85 12.31 -0.03
CA SER A 102 -11.42 11.99 0.03
C SER A 102 -11.15 10.51 0.24
N PHE A 103 -11.82 9.88 1.22
CA PHE A 103 -11.65 8.45 1.51
C PHE A 103 -11.99 7.59 0.29
N THR A 104 -13.13 7.86 -0.35
CA THR A 104 -13.59 7.12 -1.53
C THR A 104 -12.64 7.28 -2.71
N ILE A 105 -12.16 8.50 -2.97
CA ILE A 105 -11.20 8.79 -4.05
C ILE A 105 -9.87 8.09 -3.78
N MET A 106 -9.33 8.22 -2.56
CA MET A 106 -8.05 7.62 -2.18
C MET A 106 -8.08 6.10 -2.24
N MET A 107 -9.17 5.48 -1.76
CA MET A 107 -9.35 4.03 -1.87
C MET A 107 -9.47 3.59 -3.33
N SER A 108 -10.25 4.31 -4.13
CA SER A 108 -10.44 3.98 -5.55
C SER A 108 -9.13 4.02 -6.34
N VAL A 109 -8.33 5.08 -6.16
CA VAL A 109 -7.00 5.21 -6.78
C VAL A 109 -6.05 4.12 -6.29
N SER A 110 -6.05 3.80 -4.99
CA SER A 110 -5.20 2.76 -4.41
C SER A 110 -5.56 1.36 -4.94
N MET A 111 -6.85 1.03 -5.00
CA MET A 111 -7.34 -0.25 -5.53
C MET A 111 -7.04 -0.38 -7.02
N PHE A 112 -7.26 0.68 -7.80
CA PHE A 112 -6.89 0.70 -9.21
C PHE A 112 -5.40 0.50 -9.41
N GLY A 113 -4.56 1.23 -8.66
CA GLY A 113 -3.10 1.09 -8.73
C GLY A 113 -2.62 -0.32 -8.37
N ALA A 114 -3.21 -0.95 -7.35
CA ALA A 114 -2.92 -2.33 -6.98
C ALA A 114 -3.30 -3.30 -8.11
N LEU A 115 -4.53 -3.21 -8.63
CA LEU A 115 -4.99 -4.06 -9.72
C LEU A 115 -4.12 -3.89 -10.98
N PHE A 116 -3.81 -2.65 -11.34
CA PHE A 116 -2.95 -2.33 -12.47
C PHE A 116 -1.54 -2.94 -12.30
N THR A 117 -0.96 -2.86 -11.10
CA THR A 117 0.34 -3.45 -10.80
C THR A 117 0.30 -4.98 -11.01
N TRP A 118 -0.72 -5.65 -10.49
CA TRP A 118 -0.91 -7.10 -10.70
C TRP A 118 -1.10 -7.47 -12.16
N MET A 119 -1.90 -6.70 -12.90
CA MET A 119 -2.04 -6.91 -14.35
C MET A 119 -0.70 -6.77 -15.07
N MET A 120 0.09 -5.73 -14.76
CA MET A 120 1.41 -5.53 -15.35
C MET A 120 2.39 -6.65 -14.99
N ILE A 121 2.32 -7.20 -13.78
CA ILE A 121 3.10 -8.39 -13.39
C ILE A 121 2.74 -9.57 -14.30
N PHE A 122 1.45 -9.84 -14.51
CA PHE A 122 1.03 -10.94 -15.39
C PHE A 122 1.44 -10.72 -16.84
N VAL A 123 1.27 -9.50 -17.38
CA VAL A 123 1.68 -9.16 -18.75
C VAL A 123 3.19 -9.28 -18.92
N THR A 124 3.98 -8.74 -17.99
CA THR A 124 5.44 -8.83 -18.03
C THR A 124 5.90 -10.27 -17.92
N HIS A 125 5.27 -11.06 -17.05
CA HIS A 125 5.55 -12.48 -16.93
C HIS A 125 5.22 -13.25 -18.23
N TYR A 126 4.09 -12.96 -18.87
CA TYR A 126 3.72 -13.56 -20.14
C TYR A 126 4.70 -13.20 -21.27
N CYS A 127 5.08 -11.92 -21.40
CA CYS A 127 6.07 -11.46 -22.37
C CYS A 127 7.46 -12.08 -22.11
N PHE A 128 7.87 -12.18 -20.85
CA PHE A 128 9.10 -12.85 -20.44
C PHE A 128 9.10 -14.32 -20.89
N ARG A 129 7.97 -15.03 -20.72
CA ARG A 129 7.82 -16.41 -21.20
C ARG A 129 7.96 -16.52 -22.72
N ARG A 130 7.27 -15.68 -23.49
CA ARG A 130 7.40 -15.67 -24.96
C ARG A 130 8.83 -15.39 -25.42
N ARG A 131 9.51 -14.43 -24.78
CA ARG A 131 10.88 -14.04 -25.14
C ARG A 131 11.89 -15.13 -24.79
N ARG A 132 11.72 -15.84 -23.66
CA ARG A 132 12.56 -16.98 -23.30
C ARG A 132 12.41 -18.16 -24.26
N ALA A 133 11.18 -18.47 -24.66
CA ALA A 133 10.92 -19.51 -25.66
C ALA A 133 11.57 -19.18 -27.02
N ALA A 134 11.46 -17.92 -27.46
CA ALA A 134 12.10 -17.45 -28.69
C ALA A 134 13.64 -17.50 -28.65
N LEU A 135 14.24 -17.36 -27.45
CA LEU A 135 15.69 -17.42 -27.26
C LEU A 135 16.22 -18.85 -27.04
N GLY A 136 15.37 -19.88 -27.04
CA GLY A 136 15.79 -21.28 -26.84
C GLY A 136 16.43 -21.57 -25.48
N LEU A 137 16.17 -20.74 -24.47
CA LEU A 137 16.79 -20.87 -23.15
C LEU A 137 16.28 -22.13 -22.42
N PRO A 138 17.12 -22.79 -21.61
CA PRO A 138 16.74 -23.99 -20.87
C PRO A 138 15.52 -23.73 -19.96
N ALA A 139 14.75 -24.79 -19.72
CA ALA A 139 13.52 -24.72 -18.92
C ALA A 139 13.80 -24.13 -17.52
N PRO A 140 12.92 -23.27 -17.00
CA PRO A 140 13.11 -22.70 -15.67
C PRO A 140 13.13 -23.80 -14.60
N VAL A 141 13.89 -23.54 -13.54
CA VAL A 141 14.11 -24.46 -12.40
C VAL A 141 12.80 -24.90 -11.74
N PHE A 142 11.77 -24.04 -11.79
CA PHE A 142 10.44 -24.34 -11.27
C PHE A 142 9.38 -24.22 -12.39
N ARG A 143 8.64 -25.30 -12.63
CA ARG A 143 7.53 -25.38 -13.60
C ARG A 143 6.19 -25.35 -12.86
N MET A 144 5.36 -24.34 -13.13
CA MET A 144 3.97 -24.33 -12.66
C MET A 144 3.11 -25.29 -13.50
N ARG A 145 2.13 -25.98 -12.90
CA ARG A 145 1.18 -26.82 -13.66
C ARG A 145 0.38 -25.93 -14.63
N GLY A 146 0.31 -26.33 -15.90
CA GLY A 146 -0.17 -25.49 -17.01
C GLY A 146 0.93 -24.80 -17.84
N PHE A 147 2.18 -25.24 -17.66
CA PHE A 147 3.34 -24.87 -18.48
C PHE A 147 3.19 -25.37 -19.93
N PRO A 148 3.29 -24.50 -20.96
CA PRO A 148 4.04 -24.85 -22.17
C PRO A 148 5.52 -24.54 -21.97
#